data_AF-B4LWX2-F1
#
_entry.id   AF-B4LWX2-F1
#
_cell.length_a   1.000
_cell.length_b   1.000
_cell.length_c   1.000
_cell.angle_alpha   90.00
_cell.angle_beta   90.00
_cell.angle_gamma   90.00
#
_symmetry.space_group_name_H-M   'P 1'
#
loop_
_entity.id
_entity.type
_entity.pdbx_description
1 polymer ?
#
loop_
_entity_poly.entity_id
_entity_poly.type
_entity_poly.pdbx_seq_one_letter_code
_entity_poly.pdbx_strand_id
1 'polypeptide(L)'
;MSHFNWTLDTGTNYHILRTGCYPYMKYHCSKREVQDLTLEDKFFRFLKVINLGLPMLFYGLAAIRLISHKEIVRVSDTVEVPIYFLYAEDKGSRF
;
A
#
# COMPACT_ATOMS: atom_id res chain seq x y z
N MET A 1 -6.63 10.71 -0.25
CA MET A 1 -5.20 10.85 0.08
C MET A 1 -4.47 9.57 -0.28
N SER A 2 -3.52 9.69 -1.19
CA SER A 2 -2.69 8.61 -1.75
C SER A 2 -1.33 8.55 -1.08
N HIS A 3 -0.72 9.67 -0.69
CA HIS A 3 0.59 9.71 -0.02
C HIS A 3 0.50 10.55 1.26
N PHE A 4 0.86 9.99 2.42
CA PHE A 4 0.75 10.68 3.70
C PHE A 4 1.72 10.15 4.77
N ASN A 5 1.98 10.98 5.78
CA ASN A 5 2.74 10.60 6.97
C ASN A 5 1.85 9.86 7.96
N TRP A 6 2.40 8.81 8.55
CA TRP A 6 1.79 8.05 9.64
C TRP A 6 2.80 7.96 10.78
N THR A 7 2.60 8.79 11.80
CA THR A 7 3.43 8.80 13.01
C THR A 7 2.82 7.87 14.04
N LEU A 8 3.58 6.87 14.49
CA LEU A 8 3.19 6.00 15.60
C LEU A 8 3.31 6.75 16.93
N ASP A 9 2.63 6.26 17.97
CA ASP A 9 2.73 6.80 19.33
C ASP A 9 4.16 6.75 19.89
N THR A 10 5.00 5.86 19.37
CA THR A 10 6.43 5.76 19.69
C THR A 10 7.28 6.90 19.09
N GLY A 11 6.67 7.81 18.32
CA GLY A 11 7.34 8.91 17.62
C GLY A 11 7.98 8.49 16.29
N THR A 12 7.93 7.21 15.91
CA THR A 12 8.45 6.75 14.61
C THR A 12 7.47 7.10 13.49
N ASN A 13 7.94 7.79 12.46
CA ASN A 13 7.14 8.12 11.29
C ASN A 13 7.36 7.15 10.11
N TYR A 14 6.25 6.87 9.42
CA TYR A 14 6.21 6.08 8.20
C TYR A 14 5.53 6.88 7.08
N HIS A 15 6.08 6.80 5.89
CA HIS A 15 5.44 7.29 4.67
C HIS A 15 4.59 6.18 4.10
N ILE A 16 3.29 6.44 3.98
CA ILE A 16 2.31 5.51 3.41
C ILE A 16 1.89 6.02 2.04
N LEU A 17 2.27 5.28 1.00
CA LEU A 17 1.81 5.50 -0.37
C LEU A 17 0.85 4.38 -0.76
N ARG A 18 -0.40 4.71 -1.05
CA ARG A 18 -1.45 3.76 -1.44
C ARG A 18 -2.09 4.09 -2.79
N THR A 19 -2.44 3.05 -3.51
CA THR A 19 -3.19 3.15 -4.77
C THR A 19 -4.25 2.06 -4.88
N GLY A 20 -5.33 2.38 -5.60
CA GLY A 20 -6.40 1.43 -5.87
C GLY A 20 -5.92 0.32 -6.81
N CYS A 21 -6.43 -0.89 -6.60
CA CYS A 21 -6.10 -2.10 -7.34
C CYS A 21 -7.27 -3.10 -7.25
N TYR A 22 -8.51 -2.68 -7.59
CA TYR A 22 -9.75 -3.40 -7.23
C TYR A 22 -9.72 -4.89 -7.63
N PRO A 23 -10.06 -5.83 -6.72
CA PRO A 23 -10.66 -5.64 -5.38
C PRO A 23 -9.66 -5.35 -4.25
N TYR A 24 -8.38 -5.23 -4.55
CA TYR A 24 -7.30 -5.01 -3.59
C TYR A 24 -6.90 -3.54 -3.47
N MET A 25 -6.02 -3.26 -2.51
CA MET A 25 -5.33 -1.98 -2.36
C MET A 25 -3.84 -2.25 -2.28
N LYS A 26 -3.07 -1.70 -3.22
CA LYS A 26 -1.61 -1.75 -3.15
C LYS A 26 -1.14 -0.60 -2.27
N TYR A 27 -0.28 -0.90 -1.32
CA TYR A 27 0.36 0.10 -0.48
C TYR A 27 1.87 -0.13 -0.42
N HIS A 28 2.58 0.93 -0.11
CA HIS A 28 4.00 0.93 0.19
C HIS A 28 4.20 1.70 1.49
N CYS A 29 4.90 1.08 2.44
CA CYS A 29 5.21 1.65 3.74
C CYS A 29 6.73 1.75 3.86
N SER A 30 7.25 2.94 4.16
CA SER A 30 8.67 3.20 4.33
C SER A 30 8.91 4.00 5.61
N LYS A 31 9.83 3.58 6.47
CA LYS A 31 10.23 4.34 7.67
C LYS A 31 11.04 5.58 7.26
N ARG A 32 10.53 6.78 7.52
CA ARG A 32 11.14 8.07 7.11
C ARG A 32 10.71 9.20 8.04
N GLU A 33 11.49 10.27 8.12
CA GLU A 33 11.12 11.47 8.87
C GLU A 33 9.88 12.17 8.30
N VAL A 34 9.21 12.98 9.10
CA VAL A 34 7.99 13.71 8.68
C VAL A 34 8.35 14.72 7.59
N GLN A 35 7.66 14.66 6.45
CA GLN A 35 7.90 15.56 5.30
C GLN A 35 6.59 16.08 4.73
N ASP A 36 6.61 17.23 4.04
CA ASP A 36 5.42 17.70 3.32
C ASP A 36 5.23 16.90 2.03
N LEU A 37 4.25 16.00 2.05
CA LEU A 37 3.91 15.11 0.93
C LEU A 37 2.77 15.69 0.06
N THR A 38 2.36 16.94 0.27
CA THR A 38 1.20 17.54 -0.39
C THR A 38 1.37 17.64 -1.91
N LEU A 39 2.58 17.99 -2.38
CA LEU A 39 2.88 18.07 -3.82
C LEU A 39 2.82 16.70 -4.47
N GLU A 40 3.39 15.69 -3.82
CA GLU A 40 3.35 14.31 -4.30
C GLU A 40 1.93 13.75 -4.32
N ASP A 41 1.12 13.98 -3.27
CA ASP A 41 -0.28 13.55 -3.23
C ASP A 41 -1.08 14.16 -4.39
N LYS A 42 -0.91 15.46 -4.64
CA LYS A 42 -1.56 16.15 -5.77
C LYS A 42 -1.11 15.59 -7.11
N PHE A 43 0.19 15.37 -7.29
CA PHE A 43 0.73 14.78 -8.52
C PHE A 43 0.15 13.38 -8.79
N PHE A 44 0.17 12.48 -7.82
CA PHE A 44 -0.40 11.14 -7.98
C PHE A 44 -1.90 11.16 -8.21
N ARG A 45 -2.63 12.07 -7.55
CA ARG A 45 -4.07 12.25 -7.80
C ARG A 45 -4.34 12.76 -9.22
N PHE A 46 -3.56 13.72 -9.69
CA PHE A 46 -3.67 14.25 -11.05
C PHE A 46 -3.44 13.16 -12.10
N LEU A 47 -2.39 12.34 -11.93
CA LEU A 47 -2.12 11.21 -12.81
C LEU A 47 -3.27 10.20 -12.85
N LYS A 48 -3.90 9.91 -11.70
CA LYS A 48 -5.07 9.01 -11.65
C LYS A 48 -6.24 9.56 -12.46
N VAL A 49 -6.48 10.86 -12.42
CA VAL A 49 -7.56 11.52 -13.17
C VAL A 49 -7.27 11.51 -14.67
N ILE A 50 -6.06 11.90 -15.09
CA ILE A 50 -5.68 11.89 -16.52
C ILE A 50 -5.83 10.50 -17.12
N ASN A 51 -5.41 9.47 -16.38
CA ASN A 51 -5.48 8.09 -16.86
C ASN A 51 -6.85 7.44 -16.64
N LEU A 52 -7.88 8.21 -16.23
CA LEU A 52 -9.24 7.73 -15.93
C LEU A 52 -9.28 6.51 -14.99
N GLY A 53 -8.26 6.36 -14.14
CA GLY A 53 -8.09 5.18 -13.29
C GLY A 53 -7.85 3.86 -14.02
N LEU A 54 -7.62 3.84 -15.34
CA LEU A 54 -7.33 2.62 -16.10
C LEU A 54 -6.16 1.81 -15.54
N PRO A 55 -5.02 2.42 -15.13
CA PRO A 55 -3.93 1.66 -14.51
C PRO A 55 -4.36 0.94 -13.23
N MET A 56 -5.22 1.57 -12.41
CA MET A 56 -5.71 0.97 -11.17
C MET A 56 -6.62 -0.24 -11.45
N LEU A 57 -7.40 -0.20 -12.53
CA LEU A 57 -8.23 -1.32 -12.97
C LEU A 57 -7.38 -2.49 -13.48
N PHE A 58 -6.42 -2.21 -14.40
CA PHE A 58 -5.56 -3.26 -14.96
C PHE A 58 -4.67 -3.90 -13.91
N TYR A 59 -4.14 -3.14 -12.96
CA TYR A 59 -3.41 -3.72 -11.82
C TYR A 59 -4.31 -4.63 -10.99
N GLY A 60 -5.57 -4.24 -10.75
CA GLY A 60 -6.54 -5.07 -10.04
C GLY A 60 -6.81 -6.40 -10.74
N LEU A 61 -7.09 -6.34 -12.04
CA LEU A 61 -7.31 -7.54 -12.88
C LEU A 61 -6.08 -8.46 -12.90
N ALA A 62 -4.88 -7.88 -13.02
CA ALA A 62 -3.64 -8.64 -12.95
C ALA A 62 -3.46 -9.28 -11.57
N ALA A 63 -3.72 -8.53 -10.49
CA ALA A 63 -3.58 -9.02 -9.12
C ALA A 63 -4.49 -10.23 -8.84
N ILE A 64 -5.74 -10.22 -9.31
CA ILE A 64 -6.67 -11.38 -9.17
C ILE A 64 -6.06 -12.67 -9.72
N ARG A 65 -5.26 -12.58 -10.79
CA ARG A 65 -4.67 -13.76 -11.45
C ARG A 65 -3.27 -14.10 -10.95
N LEU A 66 -2.53 -13.12 -10.46
CA LEU A 66 -1.11 -13.28 -10.14
C LEU A 66 -0.86 -13.55 -8.66
N ILE A 67 -1.70 -13.02 -7.75
CA ILE A 67 -1.55 -13.27 -6.31
C ILE A 67 -1.57 -14.78 -6.05
N SER A 68 -0.47 -15.28 -5.49
CA SER A 68 -0.29 -16.71 -5.23
C SER A 68 -0.27 -17.02 -3.73
N HIS A 69 0.02 -16.03 -2.88
CA HIS A 69 0.16 -16.24 -1.45
C HIS A 69 -0.73 -15.28 -0.65
N LYS A 70 -1.31 -15.78 0.44
CA LYS A 70 -2.14 -15.01 1.37
C LYS A 70 -1.65 -15.29 2.79
N GLU A 71 -1.29 -14.24 3.49
CA GLU A 71 -0.92 -14.29 4.90
C GLU A 71 -1.99 -13.60 5.75
N ILE A 72 -2.28 -14.13 6.93
CA ILE A 72 -3.25 -13.54 7.86
C ILE A 72 -2.47 -12.93 9.01
N VAL A 73 -2.56 -11.60 9.15
CA VAL A 73 -1.94 -10.88 10.26
C VAL A 73 -3.00 -10.57 11.31
N ARG A 74 -2.75 -11.00 12.54
CA ARG A 74 -3.56 -10.64 13.71
C ARG A 74 -3.15 -9.28 14.23
N VAL A 75 -4.02 -8.29 14.08
CA VAL A 75 -3.81 -6.93 14.57
C VAL A 75 -4.28 -6.81 16.03
N SER A 76 -5.31 -7.56 16.40
CA SER A 76 -5.80 -7.75 17.76
C SER A 76 -6.37 -9.15 17.92
N ASP A 77 -6.79 -9.53 19.13
CA ASP A 77 -7.46 -10.81 19.40
C ASP A 77 -8.72 -11.04 18.56
N THR A 78 -9.30 -9.96 18.03
CA THR A 78 -10.56 -9.97 17.27
C THR A 78 -10.41 -9.57 15.81
N VAL A 79 -9.28 -8.99 15.39
CA VAL A 79 -9.10 -8.43 14.05
C VAL A 79 -7.97 -9.15 13.32
N GLU A 80 -8.38 -9.92 12.30
CA GLU A 80 -7.50 -10.57 11.34
C GLU A 80 -7.54 -9.83 10.01
N VAL A 81 -6.37 -9.43 9.50
CA VAL A 81 -6.23 -8.71 8.24
C VAL A 81 -5.47 -9.59 7.23
N PRO A 82 -6.07 -9.94 6.09
CA PRO A 82 -5.38 -10.69 5.05
C PRO A 82 -4.46 -9.79 4.24
N ILE A 83 -3.19 -10.17 4.16
CA ILE A 83 -2.18 -9.56 3.29
C ILE A 83 -1.95 -10.50 2.11
N TYR A 84 -2.02 -9.95 0.90
CA TYR A 84 -1.89 -10.71 -0.34
C TYR A 84 -0.53 -10.42 -0.98
N PHE A 85 0.20 -11.49 -1.26
CA PHE A 85 1.51 -11.41 -1.89
C PHE A 85 1.52 -12.11 -3.25
N LEU A 86 2.33 -11.56 -4.15
CA LEU A 86 2.59 -12.17 -5.45
C LEU A 86 3.35 -13.50 -5.27
N TYR A 87 4.38 -13.48 -4.44
CA TYR A 87 5.21 -14.62 -4.06
C TYR A 87 5.25 -14.74 -2.54
N ALA A 88 5.54 -15.94 -2.01
CA ALA A 88 5.76 -16.10 -0.57
C ALA A 88 6.88 -15.17 -0.10
N GLU A 89 6.63 -14.41 0.96
CA GLU A 89 7.61 -13.50 1.53
C GLU A 89 8.73 -14.31 2.18
N ASP A 90 9.99 -13.99 1.85
CA ASP A 90 11.14 -14.56 2.54
C ASP A 90 11.34 -13.82 3.87
N LYS A 91 10.98 -14.49 4.97
CA LYS A 91 11.10 -13.96 6.33
C LYS A 91 12.55 -13.76 6.79
N GLY A 92 13.53 -14.18 5.98
CA GLY A 92 14.97 -13.99 6.20
C GLY A 92 15.56 -12.71 5.61
N SER A 93 14.77 -11.86 4.95
CA SER A 93 15.26 -10.58 4.40
C SER A 93 15.75 -9.67 5.53
N ARG A 94 17.07 -9.36 5.53
CA ARG A 94 17.71 -8.49 6.55
C ARG A 94 17.57 -6.99 6.27
N PHE A 95 16.82 -6.59 5.25
CA PHE A 95 16.67 -5.20 4.83
C PHE A 95 15.27 -4.91 4.29
#